data_AF-A0A2V2RMC3-F1
#
_entry.id   AF-A0A2V2RMC3-F1
#
_cell.length_a   1.000
_cell.length_b   1.000
_cell.length_c   1.000
_cell.angle_alpha   90.00
_cell.angle_beta   90.00
_cell.angle_gamma   90.00
#
_symmetry.space_group_name_H-M   'P 1'
#
loop_
_entity.id
_entity.type
_entity.pdbx_description
1 polymer ?
#
loop_
_entity_poly.entity_id
_entity_poly.type
_entity_poly.pdbx_seq_one_letter_code
_entity_poly.pdbx_strand_id
1 'polypeptide(L)'
;MLQFPAPPLIVGQQFQNWTWDGVKWAPTPFTGVTVSATAPDPKLGGLWWNTASLSLMLWNGSAWIRATGPTTTSSNTAPSDPLDGDLWMDTSQSPPATYIWNGTNWTAVAPGTTTPIIAALVNAVRELTERLDAMEKKHG
;
A
#
# COMPACT_ATOMS: atom_id res chain seq x y z
N MET A 1 -10.29 -44.41 6.34
CA MET A 1 -9.81 -43.03 6.54
C MET A 1 -9.57 -42.86 8.03
N LEU A 2 -8.32 -42.65 8.47
CA LEU A 2 -8.04 -42.43 9.89
C LEU A 2 -8.64 -41.07 10.28
N GLN A 3 -9.60 -41.07 11.21
CA GLN A 3 -10.28 -39.87 11.68
C GLN A 3 -9.48 -39.27 12.83
N PHE A 4 -9.02 -38.02 12.68
CA PHE A 4 -8.40 -37.27 13.77
C PHE A 4 -9.47 -36.51 14.57
N PRO A 5 -9.35 -36.41 15.91
CA PRO A 5 -10.24 -35.58 16.73
C PRO A 5 -10.10 -34.11 16.34
N ALA A 6 -11.16 -33.29 16.44
CA ALA A 6 -11.08 -31.86 16.09
C ALA A 6 -10.19 -31.07 17.07
N PRO A 7 -9.48 -30.00 16.62
CA PRO A 7 -8.66 -29.17 17.49
C PRO A 7 -9.52 -28.32 18.46
N PRO A 8 -8.95 -27.85 19.60
CA PRO A 8 -9.66 -27.00 20.54
C PRO A 8 -9.96 -25.60 19.95
N LEU A 9 -11.19 -25.13 20.10
CA LEU A 9 -11.57 -23.74 19.82
C LEU A 9 -11.23 -22.90 21.05
N ILE A 10 -10.14 -22.15 21.03
CA ILE A 10 -9.81 -21.18 22.09
C ILE A 10 -10.19 -19.78 21.64
N VAL A 11 -11.12 -19.15 22.36
CA VAL A 11 -11.47 -17.74 22.18
C VAL A 11 -10.36 -16.87 22.80
N GLY A 12 -9.71 -16.03 22.00
CA GLY A 12 -8.83 -14.96 22.49
C GLY A 12 -7.32 -15.12 22.28
N GLN A 13 -6.84 -16.20 21.67
CA GLN A 13 -5.43 -16.34 21.25
C GLN A 13 -5.38 -16.49 19.73
N GLN A 14 -5.28 -15.36 19.04
CA GLN A 14 -5.14 -15.36 17.58
C GLN A 14 -3.74 -15.91 17.25
N PHE A 15 -3.69 -16.84 16.30
CA PHE A 15 -2.50 -17.45 15.69
C PHE A 15 -1.90 -18.75 16.27
N GLN A 16 -2.45 -19.40 17.31
CA GLN A 16 -1.92 -20.72 17.67
C GLN A 16 -2.42 -21.82 16.72
N ASN A 17 -1.55 -22.30 15.84
CA ASN A 17 -1.76 -23.57 15.14
C ASN A 17 -1.56 -24.74 16.11
N TRP A 18 -2.37 -25.77 15.94
CA TRP A 18 -2.34 -26.98 16.77
C TRP A 18 -1.87 -28.16 15.94
N THR A 19 -1.02 -29.01 16.51
CA THR A 19 -0.62 -30.29 15.91
C THR A 19 -1.01 -31.44 16.84
N TRP A 20 -1.60 -32.50 16.27
CA TRP A 20 -1.88 -33.74 16.99
C TRP A 20 -0.61 -34.59 17.03
N ASP A 21 -0.08 -34.84 18.23
CA ASP A 21 1.18 -35.59 18.42
C ASP A 21 0.99 -37.12 18.53
N GLY A 22 -0.23 -37.61 18.31
CA GLY A 22 -0.61 -39.00 18.52
C GLY A 22 -1.31 -39.26 19.86
N VAL A 23 -1.22 -38.33 20.82
CA VAL A 23 -1.78 -38.47 22.17
C VAL A 23 -2.63 -37.24 22.56
N LYS A 24 -2.20 -36.03 22.18
CA LYS A 24 -2.89 -34.77 22.47
C LYS A 24 -2.64 -33.71 21.41
N TRP A 25 -3.50 -32.70 21.42
CA TRP A 25 -3.25 -31.45 20.71
C TRP A 25 -2.21 -30.63 21.48
N ALA A 26 -1.13 -30.24 20.82
CA ALA A 26 -0.11 -29.33 21.35
C ALA A 26 -0.04 -28.04 20.52
N PRO A 27 0.18 -26.87 21.15
CA PRO A 27 0.40 -25.64 20.40
C PRO A 27 1.72 -25.79 19.65
N THR A 28 1.74 -25.49 18.35
CA THR A 28 3.01 -25.25 17.67
C THR A 28 3.47 -23.85 18.07
N PRO A 29 4.56 -23.70 18.85
CA PRO A 29 5.10 -22.38 19.12
C PRO A 29 5.46 -21.73 17.79
N PHE A 30 5.14 -20.45 17.59
CA PHE A 30 5.82 -19.68 16.56
C PHE A 30 7.32 -19.70 16.88
N THR A 31 8.06 -20.47 16.10
CA THR A 31 9.52 -20.49 16.14
C THR A 31 10.05 -19.22 15.47
N GLY A 32 9.98 -18.08 16.16
CA GLY A 32 10.67 -16.83 15.82
C GLY A 32 10.41 -16.23 14.43
N VAL A 33 11.09 -15.12 14.14
CA VAL A 33 11.20 -14.55 12.80
C VAL A 33 12.44 -15.17 12.15
N THR A 34 12.28 -15.84 11.01
CA THR A 34 13.44 -16.32 10.24
C THR A 34 14.11 -15.12 9.55
N VAL A 35 15.44 -15.10 9.44
CA VAL A 35 16.18 -14.01 8.78
C VAL A 35 16.97 -14.62 7.61
N SER A 36 16.66 -14.23 6.38
CA SER A 36 17.30 -14.78 5.17
C SER A 36 17.02 -13.90 3.96
N ALA A 37 17.82 -14.01 2.89
CA ALA A 37 17.53 -13.37 1.59
C ALA A 37 16.52 -14.17 0.75
N THR A 38 16.35 -15.46 1.05
CA THR A 38 15.41 -16.36 0.37
C THR A 38 14.29 -16.79 1.32
N ALA A 39 13.10 -17.01 0.75
CA ALA A 39 11.93 -17.40 1.50
C ALA A 39 12.14 -18.77 2.17
N PRO A 40 11.86 -18.92 3.48
CA PRO A 40 11.92 -20.20 4.16
C PRO A 40 10.69 -21.05 3.83
N ASP A 41 10.73 -22.32 4.25
CA ASP A 41 9.60 -23.24 4.09
C ASP A 41 8.31 -22.63 4.69
N PRO A 42 7.25 -22.51 3.88
CA PRO A 42 6.04 -21.82 4.28
C PRO A 42 5.30 -22.57 5.38
N LYS A 43 4.99 -21.87 6.46
CA LYS A 43 4.16 -22.36 7.56
C LYS A 43 3.09 -21.32 7.85
N LEU A 44 1.83 -21.73 7.99
CA LEU A 44 0.71 -20.80 8.22
C LEU A 44 1.01 -19.84 9.39
N GLY A 45 0.96 -18.54 9.10
CA GLY A 45 1.28 -17.47 10.05
C GLY A 45 2.78 -17.19 10.25
N GLY A 46 3.67 -17.92 9.57
CA GLY A 46 5.11 -17.77 9.72
C GLY A 46 5.60 -16.37 9.37
N LEU A 47 6.62 -15.90 10.08
CA LEU A 47 7.26 -14.60 9.85
C LEU A 47 8.68 -14.78 9.32
N TRP A 48 9.05 -13.95 8.36
CA TRP A 48 10.37 -13.96 7.74
C TRP A 48 10.85 -12.54 7.46
N TRP A 49 12.00 -12.15 7.99
CA TRP A 49 12.72 -10.95 7.59
C TRP A 49 13.51 -11.24 6.31
N ASN A 50 13.04 -10.69 5.19
CA ASN A 50 13.73 -10.75 3.92
C ASN A 50 14.87 -9.71 3.90
N THR A 51 16.12 -10.18 3.96
CA THR A 51 17.29 -9.30 3.95
C THR A 51 17.60 -8.68 2.58
N ALA A 52 17.06 -9.23 1.50
CA ALA A 52 17.22 -8.67 0.15
C ALA A 52 16.30 -7.47 -0.09
N SER A 53 15.03 -7.56 0.34
CA SER A 53 14.05 -6.47 0.22
C SER A 53 13.88 -5.63 1.49
N LEU A 54 14.63 -5.94 2.55
CA LEU A 54 14.56 -5.28 3.86
C LEU A 54 13.13 -5.17 4.41
N SER A 55 12.35 -6.25 4.25
CA SER A 55 10.93 -6.27 4.58
C SER A 55 10.59 -7.47 5.47
N LEU A 56 9.72 -7.24 6.45
CA LEU A 56 9.08 -8.33 7.20
C LEU A 56 7.97 -8.93 6.36
N MET A 57 7.98 -10.26 6.21
CA MET A 57 7.05 -11.05 5.43
C MET A 57 6.22 -11.95 6.35
N LEU A 58 4.96 -12.19 5.99
CA LEU A 58 4.01 -13.08 6.63
C LEU A 58 3.52 -14.12 5.62
N TRP A 59 3.56 -15.40 5.98
CA TRP A 59 2.92 -16.44 5.18
C TRP A 59 1.43 -16.52 5.51
N ASN A 60 0.58 -16.10 4.57
CA ASN A 60 -0.87 -16.05 4.75
C ASN A 60 -1.59 -17.40 4.51
N GLY A 61 -0.85 -18.47 4.22
CA GLY A 61 -1.40 -19.77 3.81
C GLY A 61 -1.23 -20.08 2.32
N SER A 62 -0.98 -19.07 1.49
CA SER A 62 -0.80 -19.23 0.04
C SER A 62 0.42 -18.49 -0.52
N ALA A 63 0.82 -17.38 0.08
CA ALA A 63 1.93 -16.56 -0.37
C ALA A 63 2.61 -15.85 0.81
N TRP A 64 3.89 -15.49 0.60
CA TRP A 64 4.60 -14.55 1.46
C TRP A 64 4.17 -13.14 1.08
N ILE A 65 3.49 -12.44 1.98
CA ILE A 65 3.08 -11.04 1.82
C ILE A 65 3.89 -10.15 2.76
N ARG A 66 4.02 -8.86 2.47
CA ARG A 66 4.59 -7.93 3.46
C ARG A 66 3.68 -7.88 4.69
N ALA A 67 4.28 -7.98 5.86
CA ALA A 67 3.60 -7.91 7.15
C ALA A 67 3.48 -6.47 7.67
N THR A 68 3.92 -5.49 6.88
CA THR A 68 3.81 -4.07 7.17
C THR A 68 2.54 -3.49 6.57
N GLY A 69 2.00 -2.42 7.18
CA GLY A 69 0.95 -1.63 6.55
C GLY A 69 1.44 -0.86 5.31
N PRO A 70 0.60 0.03 4.77
CA PRO A 70 0.96 0.88 3.64
C PRO A 70 2.28 1.62 3.85
N THR A 71 3.07 1.71 2.79
CA THR A 71 4.41 2.30 2.77
C THR A 71 4.48 3.44 1.78
N THR A 72 5.46 4.33 1.95
CA THR A 72 5.76 5.39 0.98
C THR A 72 7.15 5.16 0.41
N THR A 73 7.25 5.11 -0.91
CA THR A 73 8.52 4.95 -1.63
C THR A 73 8.75 6.11 -2.59
N SER A 74 10.00 6.31 -3.00
CA SER A 74 10.38 7.33 -3.99
C SER A 74 11.34 6.72 -5.00
N SER A 75 10.98 6.78 -6.28
CA SER A 75 11.72 6.14 -7.37
C SER A 75 11.26 6.73 -8.71
N ASN A 76 12.09 6.62 -9.75
CA ASN A 76 11.72 6.97 -11.11
C ASN A 76 10.83 5.92 -11.80
N THR A 77 10.65 4.76 -11.16
CA THR A 77 9.81 3.66 -11.65
C THR A 77 8.91 3.16 -10.54
N ALA A 78 7.70 2.74 -10.91
CA ALA A 78 6.70 2.26 -9.98
C ALA A 78 7.16 0.95 -9.30
N PRO A 79 6.89 0.75 -7.99
CA PRO A 79 7.12 -0.51 -7.31
C PRO A 79 6.40 -1.69 -8.00
N SER A 80 7.07 -2.85 -8.08
CA SER A 80 6.56 -4.07 -8.72
C SER A 80 5.55 -4.84 -7.87
N ASP A 81 5.67 -4.75 -6.53
CA ASP A 81 4.86 -5.53 -5.57
C ASP A 81 4.17 -4.62 -4.53
N PRO A 82 3.32 -3.68 -4.98
CA PRO A 82 2.61 -2.79 -4.08
C PRO A 82 1.52 -3.54 -3.30
N LEU A 83 1.23 -3.02 -2.10
CA LEU A 83 0.05 -3.35 -1.32
C LEU A 83 -0.96 -2.21 -1.41
N ASP A 84 -2.24 -2.54 -1.23
CA ASP A 84 -3.33 -1.56 -1.21
C ASP A 84 -3.00 -0.39 -0.25
N GLY A 85 -3.10 0.83 -0.78
CA GLY A 85 -2.80 2.05 -0.05
C GLY A 85 -1.33 2.47 -0.06
N ASP A 86 -0.41 1.69 -0.63
CA ASP A 86 0.98 2.13 -0.81
C ASP A 86 1.04 3.43 -1.60
N LEU A 87 1.96 4.30 -1.21
CA LEU A 87 2.29 5.54 -1.87
C LEU A 87 3.62 5.41 -2.62
N TRP A 88 3.67 5.99 -3.80
CA TRP A 88 4.87 6.11 -4.60
C TRP A 88 5.02 7.55 -5.09
N MET A 89 6.16 8.17 -4.79
CA MET A 89 6.55 9.43 -5.42
C MET A 89 7.39 9.14 -6.67
N ASP A 90 6.83 9.47 -7.82
CA ASP A 90 7.50 9.40 -9.11
C ASP A 90 8.48 10.56 -9.27
N THR A 91 9.75 10.26 -9.10
CA THR A 91 10.84 11.25 -9.21
C THR A 91 11.32 11.47 -10.64
N SER A 92 10.72 10.82 -11.64
CA SER A 92 11.00 11.08 -13.06
C SER A 92 10.31 12.35 -13.58
N GLN A 93 9.27 12.81 -12.86
CA GLN A 93 8.50 14.00 -13.19
C GLN A 93 9.05 15.25 -12.48
N SER A 94 8.80 16.42 -13.06
CA SER A 94 9.16 17.72 -12.48
C SER A 94 7.96 18.67 -12.51
N PRO A 95 7.32 18.97 -11.36
CA PRO A 95 7.62 18.44 -10.02
C PRO A 95 7.29 16.94 -9.88
N PRO A 96 7.89 16.22 -8.91
CA PRO A 96 7.54 14.83 -8.62
C PRO A 96 6.05 14.67 -8.35
N ALA A 97 5.46 13.61 -8.88
CA ALA A 97 4.04 13.30 -8.70
C ALA A 97 3.87 12.14 -7.74
N THR A 98 2.91 12.24 -6.83
CA THR A 98 2.57 11.16 -5.91
C THR A 98 1.45 10.31 -6.49
N TYR A 99 1.57 8.99 -6.34
CA TYR A 99 0.57 8.01 -6.72
C TYR A 99 0.22 7.14 -5.51
N ILE A 100 -0.99 6.59 -5.49
CA ILE A 100 -1.48 5.60 -4.53
C ILE A 100 -1.87 4.31 -5.26
N TRP A 101 -1.48 3.16 -4.73
CA TRP A 101 -1.93 1.87 -5.24
C TRP A 101 -3.34 1.56 -4.71
N ASN A 102 -4.29 1.32 -5.62
CA ASN A 102 -5.69 1.04 -5.28
C ASN A 102 -6.04 -0.46 -5.26
N GLY A 103 -5.03 -1.33 -5.29
CA GLY A 103 -5.17 -2.78 -5.41
C GLY A 103 -5.10 -3.32 -6.83
N THR A 104 -5.21 -2.46 -7.84
CA THR A 104 -5.09 -2.86 -9.25
C THR A 104 -4.16 -1.97 -10.06
N ASN A 105 -4.16 -0.65 -9.80
CA ASN A 105 -3.38 0.32 -10.55
C ASN A 105 -2.85 1.44 -9.63
N TRP A 106 -1.73 2.03 -10.04
CA TRP A 106 -1.24 3.30 -9.49
C TRP A 106 -2.13 4.44 -9.97
N THR A 107 -2.78 5.14 -9.04
CA THR A 107 -3.64 6.29 -9.32
C THR A 107 -2.96 7.56 -8.83
N ALA A 108 -2.89 8.59 -9.68
CA ALA A 108 -2.27 9.85 -9.29
C ALA A 108 -3.03 10.47 -8.10
N VAL A 109 -2.30 10.77 -7.04
CA VAL A 109 -2.78 11.62 -5.95
C VAL A 109 -2.57 13.04 -6.44
N ALA A 110 -3.63 13.62 -7.01
CA ALA A 110 -3.58 15.01 -7.44
C ALA A 110 -3.20 15.88 -6.23
N PRO A 111 -2.07 16.61 -6.26
CA PRO A 111 -1.93 17.73 -5.35
C PRO A 111 -3.12 18.63 -5.66
N GLY A 112 -3.84 19.09 -4.63
CA GLY A 112 -4.96 20.03 -4.79
C GLY A 112 -4.46 21.27 -5.52
N THR A 113 -4.49 21.25 -6.85
CA THR A 113 -3.81 22.24 -7.68
C THR A 113 -4.84 23.29 -7.98
N THR A 114 -4.77 24.36 -7.22
CA THR A 114 -5.48 25.60 -7.48
C THR A 114 -4.97 26.29 -8.76
N THR A 115 -3.83 25.86 -9.31
CA THR A 115 -3.16 26.45 -10.48
C THR A 115 -4.05 26.58 -11.74
N PRO A 116 -4.70 25.52 -12.26
CA PRO A 116 -5.63 25.66 -13.38
C PRO A 116 -6.83 26.57 -13.07
N ILE A 117 -7.31 26.55 -11.83
CA ILE A 117 -8.42 27.40 -11.37
C ILE A 117 -8.00 28.88 -11.33
N ILE A 118 -6.79 29.17 -10.84
CA ILE A 118 -6.21 30.52 -10.82
C ILE A 118 -5.98 31.03 -12.24
N ALA A 119 -5.45 30.20 -13.15
CA ALA A 119 -5.25 30.59 -14.54
C ALA A 119 -6.58 30.93 -15.26
N ALA A 120 -7.63 30.12 -15.03
CA ALA A 120 -8.96 30.39 -15.54
C ALA A 120 -9.54 31.69 -14.96
N LEU A 121 -9.38 31.92 -13.65
CA LEU A 121 -9.85 33.13 -12.98
C LEU A 121 -9.12 34.38 -13.49
N VAL A 122 -7.80 34.32 -13.68
CA VAL A 122 -7.00 35.44 -14.22
C VAL A 122 -7.43 35.80 -15.64
N ASN A 123 -7.69 34.80 -16.49
CA ASN A 123 -8.21 35.05 -17.84
C ASN A 123 -9.60 35.70 -17.81
N ALA A 124 -10.50 35.20 -16.95
CA ALA A 124 -11.84 35.77 -16.80
C ALA A 124 -11.80 37.21 -16.27
N VAL A 125 -10.93 37.52 -15.30
CA VAL A 125 -10.74 38.88 -14.77
C VAL A 125 -10.20 39.81 -15.85
N ARG A 126 -9.22 39.38 -16.65
CA ARG A 126 -8.67 40.18 -17.76
C ARG A 126 -9.75 40.54 -18.78
N GLU A 127 -10.56 39.57 -19.19
CA GLU A 127 -11.64 39.80 -20.15
C GLU A 127 -12.72 40.75 -19.60
N LEU A 128 -13.02 40.66 -18.30
CA LEU A 128 -13.91 41.61 -17.64
C LEU A 128 -13.35 43.04 -17.64
N THR A 129 -12.05 43.22 -17.41
CA THR A 129 -11.40 44.53 -17.49
C THR A 129 -11.50 45.11 -18.90
N GLU A 130 -11.18 44.33 -19.92
CA GLU A 130 -11.25 44.77 -21.33
C GLU A 130 -12.67 45.18 -21.74
N ARG A 131 -13.68 44.43 -21.25
CA ARG A 131 -15.09 44.78 -21.47
C ARG A 131 -15.49 46.07 -20.76
N LEU A 132 -14.94 46.35 -19.58
CA LEU A 132 -15.21 47.58 -18.84
C LEU A 132 -14.66 48.80 -19.59
N ASP A 133 -13.40 48.72 -20.03
CA ASP A 133 -12.75 49.78 -20.83
C ASP A 133 -13.51 50.08 -22.13
N ALA A 134 -14.06 49.04 -22.77
CA ALA A 134 -14.87 49.18 -23.98
C ALA A 134 -16.22 49.87 -23.72
N MET A 135 -16.83 49.66 -22.55
CA MET A 135 -18.08 50.34 -22.17
C MET A 135 -17.87 51.83 -21.88
N GLU A 136 -16.76 52.18 -21.24
CA GLU A 136 -16.42 53.58 -20.93
C GLU A 136 -16.20 54.40 -22.21
N LYS A 137 -15.47 53.86 -23.20
CA LYS A 137 -15.25 54.53 -24.50
C LYS A 137 -16.52 54.75 -25.34
N LYS A 138 -17.58 53.96 -25.13
CA LYS A 138 -18.82 54.05 -25.91
C LYS A 138 -19.76 55.16 -25.43
N HIS A 139 -19.55 55.69 -24.21
CA HIS A 139 -20.41 56.69 -23.58
C HIS A 139 -19.73 58.04 -23.34
N GLY A 140 -18.47 58.21 -23.77
CA GLY A 140 -17.72 59.46 -23.71
C GLY A 140 -17.69 60.23 -25.02
#